data_AF-A0A2M9HP99-F1
#
_entry.id   AF-A0A2M9HP99-F1
#
_cell.length_a   1.000
_cell.length_b   1.000
_cell.length_c   1.000
_cell.angle_alpha   90.00
_cell.angle_beta   90.00
_cell.angle_gamma   90.00
#
_symmetry.space_group_name_H-M   'P 1'
#
loop_
_entity.id
_entity.type
_entity.pdbx_description
1 polymer ?
#
loop_
_entity_poly.entity_id
_entity_poly.type
_entity_poly.pdbx_seq_one_letter_code
_entity_poly.pdbx_strand_id
1 'polypeptide(L)'
;MRNSSRLLKCLSAVAAAALLLGAAGTAMAVDTNTQNDPDVLLGTFWNTNADGTLSNSIYMSTDGVHFNKLSTAITSNSSTDMGEFQQDAGLFYKNGAFWLNSGWAWSDPDDTDNLTKGHFLQPMYSSSKDLTTWTQPRGWAQYKSDGWVENDKVSELFPTELPPSCPVDETRCQGDGQGHTVDGSFDSAGAESFEDEDGTTWFVSTAGYYGPKHGDDRVQPTITNKVFIASVKNLDRTSKMDTETDGRSFPPTGSSDQKLYPVNLPGISQNILDPALFKSDGKYYLSLEADGHIAVFSIDDLSNASDASKWTEVTGDAFNRIGFEGPSLTKFNGKYLMYADRLAVDGGVGVHVATTTDVNNWPSGYPAQVVATDAAGNSFTPRHGTVIAVTDPTAKKIVWDLYRSENFPQASTLDVAQYKEKDGQALDKSQWTAPTENGKVFAGWYKDKDFTQPLEESTTSGQAYAKFVDANVLSVKRQVTYNSTLQSDKVSLRLLTTVDSLNYQVAGFNIQQGSNAPKDRSSTAVYGQLKEYNKNTSGENAVMDSIKPTLFSSDSAYFVSYGIWNIPNNAFSTSFTVTPYWVTPDGTRVNGIARTFTVAEAIQAQAGSSTWPPVVTSSDTDK
;
A
#
# COMPACT_ATOMS: atom_id res chain seq x y z
N MET A 1 57.95 50.35 14.68
CA MET A 1 58.25 49.86 13.32
C MET A 1 57.16 48.87 12.92
N ARG A 2 56.36 49.27 11.90
CA ARG A 2 55.59 48.51 10.88
C ARG A 2 55.00 47.13 11.25
N ASN A 3 53.66 47.04 11.31
CA ASN A 3 52.72 46.46 10.30
C ASN A 3 52.66 44.92 10.37
N SER A 4 51.52 44.22 10.45
CA SER A 4 50.23 44.38 9.75
C SER A 4 49.16 43.51 10.47
N SER A 5 48.03 44.02 10.97
CA SER A 5 46.67 44.02 10.35
C SER A 5 46.17 42.64 9.88
N ARG A 6 45.06 42.06 10.37
CA ARG A 6 43.63 42.37 10.13
C ARG A 6 42.82 41.26 10.86
N LEU A 7 41.58 41.35 11.36
CA LEU A 7 40.47 42.30 11.31
C LEU A 7 39.51 41.92 12.47
N LEU A 8 39.12 42.87 13.32
CA LEU A 8 38.02 42.75 14.30
C LEU A 8 37.23 44.06 14.21
N LYS A 9 35.92 43.97 13.90
CA LYS A 9 34.84 45.01 13.86
C LYS A 9 33.81 44.50 12.83
N CYS A 10 32.52 44.31 13.07
CA CYS A 10 31.57 45.07 13.88
C CYS A 10 30.49 44.15 14.48
N LEU A 11 30.18 44.34 15.77
CA LEU A 11 28.93 43.90 16.39
C LEU A 11 28.31 45.13 17.06
N SER A 12 27.29 45.73 16.45
CA SER A 12 26.33 46.63 17.11
C SER A 12 25.30 47.17 16.11
N ALA A 13 24.05 47.28 16.58
CA ALA A 13 22.80 47.72 15.93
C ALA A 13 21.97 46.53 15.38
N VAL A 14 20.78 46.19 15.86
CA VAL A 14 19.71 47.01 16.47
C VAL A 14 18.91 46.15 17.46
N ALA A 15 18.63 46.69 18.64
CA ALA A 15 17.54 46.26 19.51
C ALA A 15 16.47 47.38 19.54
N ALA A 16 15.22 46.96 19.72
CA ALA A 16 14.03 47.72 20.07
C ALA A 16 13.15 48.30 18.93
N ALA A 17 12.15 47.51 18.54
CA ALA A 17 10.77 47.99 18.44
C ALA A 17 9.84 46.89 18.97
N ALA A 18 9.10 47.20 20.02
CA ALA A 18 8.19 46.32 20.72
C ALA A 18 6.76 46.45 20.19
N LEU A 19 6.01 45.34 20.29
CA LEU A 19 4.56 45.23 20.51
C LEU A 19 3.61 45.74 19.42
N LEU A 20 2.92 44.79 18.75
CA LEU A 20 1.44 44.71 18.70
C LEU A 20 0.97 43.41 18.02
N LEU A 21 0.38 42.53 18.85
CA LEU A 21 -0.72 41.57 18.65
C LEU A 21 -1.04 41.04 17.23
N GLY A 22 -1.03 39.71 17.10
CA GLY A 22 -1.79 38.98 16.09
C GLY A 22 -1.62 37.48 16.28
N ALA A 23 -2.69 36.78 16.65
CA ALA A 23 -2.73 35.32 16.74
C ALA A 23 -2.28 34.70 15.41
N ALA A 24 -1.20 33.93 15.42
CA ALA A 24 -0.79 33.09 14.31
C ALA A 24 -0.62 31.67 14.84
N GLY A 25 -1.35 30.75 14.22
CA GLY A 25 -1.49 29.36 14.65
C GLY A 25 -0.15 28.68 14.86
N THR A 26 -0.20 27.66 15.71
CA THR A 26 0.84 26.63 15.84
C THR A 26 1.16 26.08 14.46
N ALA A 27 2.21 26.60 13.81
CA ALA A 27 2.87 25.89 12.74
C ALA A 27 3.45 24.64 13.38
N MET A 28 2.83 23.49 13.10
CA MET A 28 3.42 22.21 13.45
C MET A 28 4.83 22.18 12.90
N ALA A 29 5.80 21.88 13.75
CA ALA A 29 7.15 21.59 13.29
C ALA A 29 7.04 20.44 12.29
N VAL A 30 7.38 20.71 11.03
CA VAL A 30 7.53 19.67 10.02
C VAL A 30 8.68 18.78 10.48
N ASP A 31 8.33 17.57 10.91
CA ASP A 31 9.28 16.52 11.20
C ASP A 31 10.09 16.22 9.93
N THR A 32 11.39 16.51 9.97
CA THR A 32 12.31 16.33 8.84
C THR A 32 12.65 14.85 8.56
N ASN A 33 12.09 13.89 9.30
CA ASN A 33 12.18 12.45 9.01
C ASN A 33 11.12 11.93 8.02
N THR A 34 10.18 12.78 7.58
CA THR A 34 9.07 12.44 6.65
C THR A 34 9.50 12.06 5.23
N GLN A 35 10.79 12.15 4.90
CA GLN A 35 11.30 11.91 3.54
C GLN A 35 11.68 10.44 3.25
N ASN A 36 11.56 9.53 4.22
CA ASN A 36 12.09 8.16 4.11
C ASN A 36 11.03 7.05 3.95
N ASP A 37 9.75 7.34 4.11
CA ASP A 37 8.71 6.32 3.90
C ASP A 37 8.61 5.98 2.40
N PRO A 38 8.82 4.71 2.00
CA PRO A 38 8.76 4.31 0.61
C PRO A 38 7.33 4.43 0.10
N ASP A 39 7.20 4.57 -1.22
CA ASP A 39 5.90 4.51 -1.88
C ASP A 39 5.20 3.20 -1.51
N VAL A 40 3.88 3.26 -1.45
CA VAL A 40 3.05 2.16 -0.95
C VAL A 40 1.78 2.03 -1.77
N LEU A 41 1.22 0.83 -1.84
CA LEU A 41 -0.09 0.61 -2.43
C LEU A 41 -1.17 0.69 -1.35
N LEU A 42 -2.25 1.41 -1.64
CA LEU A 42 -3.44 1.48 -0.82
C LEU A 42 -4.60 0.90 -1.61
N GLY A 43 -5.22 -0.15 -1.09
CA GLY A 43 -6.37 -0.82 -1.68
C GLY A 43 -7.62 -0.59 -0.84
N THR A 44 -8.75 -0.41 -1.51
CA THR A 44 -10.06 -0.64 -0.90
C THR A 44 -10.67 -1.89 -1.54
N PHE A 45 -11.26 -2.75 -0.71
CA PHE A 45 -11.91 -3.97 -1.18
C PHE A 45 -13.24 -4.16 -0.47
N TRP A 46 -14.22 -4.61 -1.23
CA TRP A 46 -15.50 -5.06 -0.70
C TRP A 46 -15.35 -6.45 -0.07
N ASN A 47 -15.75 -6.59 1.20
CA ASN A 47 -15.61 -7.84 1.95
C ASN A 47 -16.77 -8.09 2.91
N THR A 48 -17.05 -9.37 3.18
CA THR A 48 -17.87 -9.79 4.32
C THR A 48 -16.98 -9.94 5.56
N ASN A 49 -17.27 -9.17 6.60
CA ASN A 49 -16.63 -9.27 7.92
C ASN A 49 -17.02 -10.58 8.63
N ALA A 50 -16.27 -10.94 9.67
CA ALA A 50 -16.50 -12.16 10.45
C ALA A 50 -17.89 -12.24 11.11
N ASP A 51 -18.54 -11.10 11.34
CA ASP A 51 -19.91 -10.98 11.87
C ASP A 51 -20.99 -11.03 10.77
N GLY A 52 -20.60 -11.24 9.52
CA GLY A 52 -21.50 -11.29 8.36
C GLY A 52 -21.82 -9.92 7.77
N THR A 53 -21.31 -8.82 8.31
CA THR A 53 -21.55 -7.48 7.76
C THR A 53 -20.69 -7.24 6.51
N LEU A 54 -21.23 -6.54 5.51
CA LEU A 54 -20.45 -6.09 4.36
C LEU A 54 -19.69 -4.82 4.72
N SER A 55 -18.47 -4.68 4.19
CA SER A 55 -17.69 -3.47 4.37
C SER A 55 -16.80 -3.14 3.20
N ASN A 56 -16.54 -1.85 3.04
CA ASN A 56 -15.42 -1.34 2.29
C ASN A 56 -14.30 -1.06 3.30
N SER A 57 -13.29 -1.91 3.29
CA SER A 57 -12.14 -1.82 4.19
C SER A 57 -10.92 -1.29 3.43
N ILE A 58 -9.99 -0.67 4.16
CA ILE A 58 -8.75 -0.11 3.62
C ILE A 58 -7.60 -1.02 3.97
N TYR A 59 -6.74 -1.28 2.99
CA TYR A 59 -5.60 -2.17 3.11
C TYR A 59 -4.34 -1.57 2.51
N MET A 60 -3.20 -1.95 3.06
CA MET A 60 -1.89 -1.53 2.58
C MET A 60 -1.11 -2.71 2.01
N SER A 61 -0.39 -2.48 0.91
CA SER A 61 0.57 -3.44 0.34
C SER A 61 1.88 -2.78 -0.06
N THR A 62 2.97 -3.54 0.02
CA THR A 62 4.31 -3.14 -0.45
C THR A 62 4.80 -3.98 -1.63
N ASP A 63 4.09 -5.05 -1.97
CA ASP A 63 4.44 -5.98 -3.05
C ASP A 63 3.34 -6.11 -4.13
N GLY A 64 2.16 -5.55 -3.86
CA GLY A 64 1.01 -5.57 -4.75
C GLY A 64 0.18 -6.85 -4.72
N VAL A 65 0.53 -7.82 -3.86
CA VAL A 65 -0.17 -9.11 -3.75
C VAL A 65 -0.73 -9.32 -2.33
N HIS A 66 0.04 -8.97 -1.30
CA HIS A 66 -0.36 -9.14 0.09
C HIS A 66 -0.79 -7.81 0.69
N PHE A 67 -2.02 -7.75 1.20
CA PHE A 67 -2.69 -6.53 1.67
C PHE A 67 -3.07 -6.65 3.14
N ASN A 68 -2.49 -5.83 4.00
CA ASN A 68 -2.80 -5.81 5.43
C ASN A 68 -3.87 -4.77 5.74
N LYS A 69 -4.92 -5.14 6.47
CA LYS A 69 -5.98 -4.21 6.85
C LYS A 69 -5.42 -3.09 7.70
N LEU A 70 -5.82 -1.87 7.37
CA LEU A 70 -5.54 -0.66 8.14
C LEU A 70 -6.77 -0.21 8.92
N SER A 71 -7.93 -0.25 8.29
CA SER A 71 -9.17 0.26 8.87
C SER A 71 -10.38 -0.25 8.10
N THR A 72 -11.56 0.06 8.62
CA THR A 72 -12.82 -0.11 7.91
C THR A 72 -13.37 1.28 7.61
N ALA A 73 -13.62 1.59 6.34
CA ALA A 73 -14.13 2.91 5.97
C ALA A 73 -15.64 3.00 6.15
N ILE A 74 -16.36 2.02 5.61
CA ILE A 74 -17.83 1.99 5.64
C ILE A 74 -18.27 0.54 5.91
N THR A 75 -19.23 0.36 6.83
CA THR A 75 -19.87 -0.91 7.16
C THR A 75 -21.36 -0.85 6.87
N SER A 76 -21.94 -1.94 6.36
CA SER A 76 -23.40 -2.12 6.32
C SER A 76 -23.88 -2.48 7.73
N ASN A 77 -24.37 -1.52 8.50
CA ASN A 77 -25.06 -1.79 9.75
C ASN A 77 -26.55 -2.03 9.49
N SER A 78 -27.02 -3.25 9.76
CA SER A 78 -28.41 -3.70 9.62
C SER A 78 -29.43 -3.01 10.56
N SER A 79 -29.03 -1.92 11.24
CA SER A 79 -29.81 -1.29 12.31
C SER A 79 -30.09 0.20 12.11
N THR A 80 -29.78 0.77 10.94
CA THR A 80 -30.18 2.14 10.58
C THR A 80 -30.88 2.10 9.24
N ASP A 81 -31.98 2.84 9.09
CA ASP A 81 -32.86 3.00 7.91
C ASP A 81 -32.14 3.54 6.64
N MET A 82 -30.95 3.03 6.33
CA MET A 82 -30.02 3.55 5.35
C MET A 82 -29.50 2.37 4.52
N GLY A 83 -30.16 2.09 3.39
CA GLY A 83 -29.69 1.38 2.18
C GLY A 83 -28.68 0.24 2.34
N GLU A 84 -29.10 -0.97 1.98
CA GLU A 84 -28.42 -2.24 2.29
C GLU A 84 -27.09 -2.54 1.56
N PHE A 85 -26.61 -1.76 0.57
CA PHE A 85 -25.40 -2.15 -0.18
C PHE A 85 -24.57 -0.95 -0.67
N GLN A 86 -23.31 -0.88 -0.20
CA GLN A 86 -22.24 -0.14 -0.85
C GLN A 86 -21.27 -1.10 -1.51
N GLN A 87 -21.27 -1.14 -2.84
CA GLN A 87 -20.42 -2.01 -3.65
C GLN A 87 -19.45 -1.17 -4.50
N ASP A 88 -18.40 -1.83 -4.97
CA ASP A 88 -17.49 -1.33 -6.02
C ASP A 88 -16.88 0.04 -5.70
N ALA A 89 -16.17 0.12 -4.56
CA ALA A 89 -15.60 1.37 -4.09
C ALA A 89 -14.36 1.80 -4.91
N GLY A 90 -14.41 3.03 -5.42
CA GLY A 90 -13.28 3.80 -5.91
C GLY A 90 -12.55 4.53 -4.79
N LEU A 91 -11.22 4.67 -4.91
CA LEU A 91 -10.35 5.29 -3.91
C LEU A 91 -9.35 6.25 -4.59
N PHE A 92 -9.23 7.48 -4.08
CA PHE A 92 -8.21 8.43 -4.52
C PHE A 92 -7.75 9.35 -3.37
N TYR A 93 -6.65 10.08 -3.58
CA TYR A 93 -6.14 11.06 -2.62
C TYR A 93 -6.14 12.45 -3.25
N LYS A 94 -6.70 13.43 -2.52
CA LYS A 94 -6.79 14.82 -2.97
C LYS A 94 -6.81 15.77 -1.77
N ASN A 95 -6.07 16.87 -1.87
CA ASN A 95 -6.11 18.00 -0.91
C ASN A 95 -5.98 17.59 0.57
N GLY A 96 -5.04 16.69 0.88
CA GLY A 96 -4.81 16.29 2.27
C GLY A 96 -5.78 15.23 2.80
N ALA A 97 -6.65 14.67 1.96
CA ALA A 97 -7.63 13.66 2.34
C ALA A 97 -7.71 12.51 1.33
N PHE A 98 -8.02 11.32 1.85
CA PHE A 98 -8.44 10.16 1.09
C PHE A 98 -9.94 10.27 0.84
N TRP A 99 -10.36 9.89 -0.36
CA TRP A 99 -11.74 9.93 -0.81
C TRP A 99 -12.14 8.55 -1.29
N LEU A 100 -13.33 8.13 -0.89
CA LEU A 100 -14.00 6.94 -1.41
C LEU A 100 -15.22 7.37 -2.20
N ASN A 101 -15.46 6.72 -3.33
CA ASN A 101 -16.71 6.82 -4.05
C ASN A 101 -17.30 5.41 -4.20
N SER A 102 -18.57 5.20 -3.88
CA SER A 102 -19.21 3.88 -3.99
C SER A 102 -20.67 4.01 -4.39
N GLY A 103 -21.21 3.02 -5.10
CA GLY A 103 -22.61 2.95 -5.48
C GLY A 103 -23.49 2.65 -4.27
N TRP A 104 -24.60 3.39 -4.11
CA TRP A 104 -25.53 3.24 -3.01
C TRP A 104 -26.90 2.77 -3.49
N ALA A 105 -27.36 1.62 -2.99
CA ALA A 105 -28.70 1.13 -3.25
C ALA A 105 -29.72 1.78 -2.31
N TRP A 106 -30.69 2.50 -2.89
CA TRP A 106 -31.85 2.98 -2.14
C TRP A 106 -32.94 1.90 -2.09
N SER A 107 -33.47 1.63 -0.89
CA SER A 107 -34.71 0.87 -0.68
C SER A 107 -35.76 1.81 -0.08
N ASP A 108 -36.97 1.83 -0.63
CA ASP A 108 -38.10 2.52 -0.03
C ASP A 108 -38.56 1.74 1.21
N PRO A 109 -38.49 2.32 2.43
CA PRO A 109 -38.91 1.62 3.64
C PRO A 109 -40.40 1.27 3.68
N ASP A 110 -41.25 1.91 2.85
CA ASP A 110 -42.69 1.61 2.75
C ASP A 110 -43.00 0.57 1.65
N ASP A 111 -42.03 0.16 0.83
CA ASP A 111 -42.24 -0.82 -0.24
C ASP A 111 -41.87 -2.24 0.19
N THR A 112 -42.90 -2.99 0.60
CA THR A 112 -42.75 -4.40 1.02
C THR A 112 -42.49 -5.38 -0.13
N ASP A 113 -42.48 -4.93 -1.39
CA ASP A 113 -42.26 -5.77 -2.57
C ASP A 113 -40.78 -5.72 -3.01
N ASN A 114 -39.96 -6.41 -2.22
CA ASN A 114 -38.49 -6.38 -2.16
C ASN A 114 -37.70 -6.74 -3.45
N LEU A 115 -38.32 -6.79 -4.63
CA LEU A 115 -37.68 -7.28 -5.86
C LEU A 115 -38.14 -6.60 -7.17
N THR A 116 -39.18 -5.77 -7.17
CA THR A 116 -39.88 -5.36 -8.41
C THR A 116 -39.86 -3.86 -8.70
N LYS A 117 -39.28 -3.02 -7.83
CA LYS A 117 -39.22 -1.57 -8.05
C LYS A 117 -37.86 -0.95 -7.72
N GLY A 118 -37.07 -0.76 -8.77
CA GLY A 118 -36.13 0.36 -8.94
C GLY A 118 -35.15 0.63 -7.80
N HIS A 119 -34.20 -0.27 -7.57
CA HIS A 119 -32.98 0.11 -6.85
C HIS A 119 -32.16 1.00 -7.79
N PHE A 120 -32.09 2.30 -7.49
CA PHE A 120 -31.16 3.20 -8.16
C PHE A 120 -29.83 3.14 -7.41
N LEU A 121 -28.73 2.83 -8.11
CA LEU A 121 -27.40 3.01 -7.56
C LEU A 121 -26.89 4.41 -7.87
N GLN A 122 -26.74 5.23 -6.83
CA GLN A 122 -26.11 6.55 -6.94
C GLN A 122 -24.70 6.52 -6.38
N PRO A 123 -23.71 7.13 -7.05
CA PRO A 123 -22.37 7.23 -6.49
C PRO A 123 -22.39 8.22 -5.31
N MET A 124 -21.76 7.85 -4.21
CA MET A 124 -21.63 8.70 -3.03
C MET A 124 -20.17 8.86 -2.63
N TYR A 125 -19.80 10.06 -2.18
CA TYR A 125 -18.46 10.32 -1.66
C TYR A 125 -18.40 10.24 -0.13
N SER A 126 -17.34 9.59 0.36
CA SER A 126 -16.86 9.65 1.73
C SER A 126 -15.41 10.10 1.72
N SER A 127 -14.92 10.70 2.81
CA SER A 127 -13.52 11.12 2.89
C SER A 127 -12.95 11.04 4.29
N SER A 128 -11.64 10.88 4.37
CA SER A 128 -10.89 10.76 5.62
C SER A 128 -9.53 11.44 5.52
N LYS A 129 -9.10 12.10 6.60
CA LYS A 129 -7.74 12.68 6.71
C LYS A 129 -6.76 11.72 7.38
N ASP A 130 -7.24 10.64 7.98
CA ASP A 130 -6.46 9.75 8.86
C ASP A 130 -6.68 8.25 8.55
N LEU A 131 -7.47 7.94 7.52
CA LEU A 131 -7.93 6.60 7.12
C LEU A 131 -8.77 5.85 8.16
N THR A 132 -9.00 6.38 9.35
CA THR A 132 -9.74 5.71 10.43
C THR A 132 -11.09 6.36 10.69
N THR A 133 -11.17 7.67 10.52
CA THR A 133 -12.37 8.48 10.68
C THR A 133 -12.88 8.88 9.30
N TRP A 134 -14.03 8.34 8.90
CA TRP A 134 -14.65 8.59 7.59
C TRP A 134 -15.91 9.42 7.73
N THR A 135 -16.07 10.40 6.84
CA THR A 135 -17.32 11.15 6.75
C THR A 135 -18.43 10.21 6.28
N GLN A 136 -19.64 10.34 6.83
CA GLN A 136 -20.75 9.58 6.27
C GLN A 136 -21.01 10.00 4.81
N PRO A 137 -21.30 9.05 3.92
CA PRO A 137 -21.70 9.34 2.56
C PRO A 137 -23.08 10.04 2.57
N ARG A 138 -23.30 11.06 1.73
CA ARG A 138 -24.66 11.60 1.45
C ARG A 138 -24.90 11.75 -0.05
N GLY A 139 -26.12 11.37 -0.48
CA GLY A 139 -26.60 11.46 -1.86
C GLY A 139 -28.05 11.98 -1.96
N TRP A 140 -28.91 11.72 -0.97
CA TRP A 140 -30.26 12.30 -0.87
C TRP A 140 -30.77 12.19 0.58
N ALA A 141 -31.86 12.88 0.92
CA ALA A 141 -32.42 13.11 2.25
C ALA A 141 -32.46 11.90 3.21
N GLN A 142 -32.29 12.16 4.51
CA GLN A 142 -32.54 11.21 5.60
C GLN A 142 -34.00 11.38 6.05
N TYR A 143 -34.76 10.30 6.12
CA TYR A 143 -36.09 10.30 6.74
C TYR A 143 -35.92 10.54 8.25
N LYS A 144 -36.58 11.56 8.79
CA LYS A 144 -36.74 11.72 10.24
C LYS A 144 -38.19 11.42 10.59
N SER A 145 -38.40 10.91 11.81
CA SER A 145 -39.72 10.56 12.36
C SER A 145 -40.73 11.71 12.42
N ASP A 146 -40.31 12.94 12.11
CA ASP A 146 -41.10 14.17 12.07
C ASP A 146 -41.30 14.76 10.65
N GLY A 147 -40.92 14.03 9.59
CA GLY A 147 -41.19 14.36 8.19
C GLY A 147 -39.95 14.63 7.34
N TRP A 148 -40.15 14.72 6.02
CA TRP A 148 -39.10 15.03 5.03
C TRP A 148 -38.52 16.42 5.29
N VAL A 149 -37.24 16.49 5.63
CA VAL A 149 -36.49 17.74 5.56
C VAL A 149 -35.81 17.77 4.20
N GLU A 150 -36.31 18.60 3.28
CA GLU A 150 -35.55 19.04 2.10
C GLU A 150 -34.25 19.68 2.61
N ASN A 151 -33.17 18.89 2.69
CA ASN A 151 -31.85 19.44 2.89
C ASN A 151 -31.29 19.80 1.53
N ASP A 152 -31.07 21.10 1.34
CA ASP A 152 -30.33 21.76 0.26
C ASP A 152 -29.55 20.81 -0.64
N LYS A 153 -30.18 20.47 -1.78
CA LYS A 153 -29.64 19.89 -3.02
C LYS A 153 -28.18 19.42 -2.97
N VAL A 154 -27.97 18.14 -2.68
CA VAL A 154 -26.71 17.43 -2.98
C VAL A 154 -26.67 17.02 -4.47
N SER A 155 -27.21 17.87 -5.36
CA SER A 155 -27.49 17.55 -6.77
C SER A 155 -26.54 18.21 -7.78
N GLU A 156 -25.34 18.65 -7.37
CA GLU A 156 -24.45 19.41 -8.28
C GLU A 156 -23.10 18.73 -8.62
N LEU A 157 -22.72 17.64 -7.93
CA LEU A 157 -21.46 16.93 -8.22
C LEU A 157 -21.59 15.86 -9.30
N PHE A 158 -22.79 15.30 -9.47
CA PHE A 158 -23.07 14.33 -10.52
C PHE A 158 -24.01 14.98 -11.53
N PRO A 159 -23.69 14.96 -12.83
CA PRO A 159 -24.55 15.57 -13.83
C PRO A 159 -25.92 14.90 -13.82
N THR A 160 -26.97 15.69 -13.65
CA THR A 160 -28.37 15.24 -13.69
C THR A 160 -28.94 15.23 -15.11
N GLU A 161 -28.16 15.60 -16.13
CA GLU A 161 -28.60 15.66 -17.52
C GLU A 161 -27.77 14.72 -18.39
N LEU A 162 -28.42 13.70 -18.95
CA LEU A 162 -27.88 12.93 -20.07
C LEU A 162 -27.80 13.82 -21.32
N PRO A 163 -26.84 13.60 -22.25
CA PRO A 163 -26.78 14.37 -23.49
C PRO A 163 -28.10 14.33 -24.28
N PRO A 164 -28.51 15.42 -24.98
CA PRO A 164 -29.75 15.45 -25.78
C PRO A 164 -29.83 14.38 -26.89
N SER A 165 -28.69 13.80 -27.27
CA SER A 165 -28.59 12.72 -28.26
C SER A 165 -28.72 11.32 -27.64
N CYS A 166 -28.92 11.22 -26.32
CA CYS A 166 -29.26 9.98 -25.67
C CYS A 166 -30.75 9.72 -25.91
N PRO A 167 -31.14 8.63 -26.61
CA PRO A 167 -32.53 8.36 -26.94
C PRO A 167 -33.25 7.79 -25.71
N VAL A 168 -33.30 8.58 -24.64
CA VAL A 168 -34.24 8.39 -23.55
C VAL A 168 -35.50 9.14 -23.94
N ASP A 169 -36.60 8.41 -24.03
CA ASP A 169 -37.93 8.97 -24.16
C ASP A 169 -38.18 9.90 -22.96
N GLU A 170 -38.14 11.22 -23.19
CA GLU A 170 -38.35 12.28 -22.18
C GLU A 170 -39.64 12.09 -21.38
N THR A 171 -40.60 11.29 -21.88
CA THR A 171 -41.86 11.02 -21.18
C THR A 171 -41.74 10.03 -20.02
N ARG A 172 -40.62 9.30 -19.85
CA ARG A 172 -40.44 8.31 -18.77
C ARG A 172 -39.50 8.72 -17.64
N CYS A 173 -38.85 9.87 -17.78
CA CYS A 173 -38.31 10.62 -16.64
C CYS A 173 -39.42 11.40 -15.90
N GLN A 174 -40.65 11.41 -16.42
CA GLN A 174 -41.81 11.94 -15.72
C GLN A 174 -42.39 10.88 -14.79
N GLY A 175 -42.50 11.24 -13.52
CA GLY A 175 -42.89 10.37 -12.42
C GLY A 175 -44.16 9.55 -12.68
N ASP A 176 -44.28 8.47 -11.92
CA ASP A 176 -45.37 7.49 -11.87
C ASP A 176 -46.78 8.05 -11.53
N GLY A 177 -47.01 9.35 -11.67
CA GLY A 177 -48.26 10.01 -11.33
C GLY A 177 -48.51 10.16 -9.83
N GLN A 178 -47.57 9.80 -8.95
CA GLN A 178 -47.69 9.95 -7.49
C GLN A 178 -46.83 11.09 -6.91
N GLY A 179 -46.18 11.90 -7.75
CA GLY A 179 -45.38 13.03 -7.30
C GLY A 179 -43.92 12.70 -6.97
N HIS A 180 -43.45 11.49 -7.29
CA HIS A 180 -42.03 11.16 -7.28
C HIS A 180 -41.39 11.59 -8.60
N THR A 181 -41.22 12.89 -8.81
CA THR A 181 -40.37 13.41 -9.89
C THR A 181 -38.91 13.30 -9.44
N VAL A 182 -38.13 12.40 -10.04
CA VAL A 182 -36.66 12.47 -10.00
C VAL A 182 -36.21 12.83 -11.41
N ASP A 183 -36.20 14.13 -11.72
CA ASP A 183 -35.56 14.63 -12.94
C ASP A 183 -34.11 14.14 -12.96
N GLY A 184 -33.73 13.38 -13.99
CA GLY A 184 -32.32 13.14 -14.30
C GLY A 184 -31.60 11.97 -13.60
N SER A 185 -32.30 11.06 -12.93
CA SER A 185 -31.68 9.90 -12.27
C SER A 185 -31.32 8.78 -13.25
N PHE A 186 -30.08 8.30 -13.20
CA PHE A 186 -29.63 7.06 -13.85
C PHE A 186 -29.07 6.08 -12.82
N ASP A 187 -29.21 4.79 -13.09
CA ASP A 187 -28.58 3.72 -12.34
C ASP A 187 -27.09 3.61 -12.73
N SER A 188 -26.19 3.52 -11.75
CA SER A 188 -24.74 3.54 -11.94
C SER A 188 -24.03 2.31 -11.36
N ALA A 189 -23.07 1.73 -12.08
CA ALA A 189 -22.28 0.57 -11.65
C ALA A 189 -20.78 0.83 -11.85
N GLY A 190 -19.94 0.24 -10.99
CA GLY A 190 -18.48 0.40 -11.04
C GLY A 190 -18.06 1.85 -11.08
N ALA A 191 -18.55 2.66 -10.13
CA ALA A 191 -18.21 4.07 -10.08
C ALA A 191 -16.76 4.23 -9.60
N GLU A 192 -15.96 5.01 -10.31
CA GLU A 192 -14.59 5.34 -9.92
C GLU A 192 -14.32 6.84 -10.06
N SER A 193 -13.30 7.32 -9.38
CA SER A 193 -12.87 8.72 -9.45
C SER A 193 -11.35 8.82 -9.44
N PHE A 194 -10.85 9.71 -10.29
CA PHE A 194 -9.43 9.94 -10.51
C PHE A 194 -9.13 11.43 -10.32
N GLU A 195 -8.09 11.75 -9.57
CA GLU A 195 -7.60 13.13 -9.42
C GLU A 195 -6.46 13.39 -10.40
N ASP A 196 -6.64 14.40 -11.25
CA ASP A 196 -5.64 14.82 -12.21
C ASP A 196 -4.65 15.84 -11.63
N GLU A 197 -3.48 15.93 -12.25
CA GLU A 197 -2.38 16.82 -11.84
C GLU A 197 -2.75 18.31 -11.91
N ASP A 198 -3.76 18.67 -12.71
CA ASP A 198 -4.28 20.04 -12.83
C ASP A 198 -5.34 20.39 -11.77
N GLY A 199 -5.67 19.45 -10.88
CA GLY A 199 -6.67 19.62 -9.83
C GLY A 199 -8.10 19.25 -10.25
N THR A 200 -8.32 18.81 -11.49
CA THR A 200 -9.60 18.29 -11.97
C THR A 200 -9.81 16.89 -11.43
N THR A 201 -10.97 16.64 -10.82
CA THR A 201 -11.38 15.27 -10.47
C THR A 201 -12.24 14.74 -11.61
N TRP A 202 -11.86 13.61 -12.20
CA TRP A 202 -12.66 12.90 -13.19
C TRP A 202 -13.47 11.80 -12.52
N PHE A 203 -14.75 11.74 -12.85
CA PHE A 203 -15.68 10.71 -12.43
C PHE A 203 -16.01 9.82 -13.62
N VAL A 204 -16.01 8.50 -13.42
CA VAL A 204 -16.40 7.52 -14.45
C VAL A 204 -17.34 6.48 -13.85
N SER A 205 -18.34 6.05 -14.63
CA SER A 205 -19.23 4.97 -14.22
C SER A 205 -20.00 4.39 -15.42
N THR A 206 -20.50 3.16 -15.25
CA THR A 206 -21.43 2.53 -16.18
C THR A 206 -22.85 2.95 -15.84
N ALA A 207 -23.60 3.50 -16.80
CA ALA A 207 -25.03 3.77 -16.63
C ALA A 207 -25.89 2.61 -17.19
N GLY A 208 -27.02 2.34 -16.53
CA GLY A 208 -28.09 1.48 -17.05
C GLY A 208 -27.89 -0.03 -16.86
N TYR A 209 -26.96 -0.46 -16.00
CA TYR A 209 -26.59 -1.87 -15.79
C TYR A 209 -27.67 -2.71 -15.08
N TYR A 210 -28.34 -2.16 -14.05
CA TYR A 210 -29.33 -2.90 -13.26
C TYR A 210 -30.78 -2.73 -13.74
N GLY A 211 -31.07 -1.79 -14.63
CA GLY A 211 -32.41 -1.59 -15.20
C GLY A 211 -33.11 -2.89 -15.65
N PRO A 212 -32.48 -3.72 -16.50
CA PRO A 212 -33.03 -5.01 -16.91
C PRO A 212 -33.09 -6.07 -15.80
N LYS A 213 -32.17 -6.04 -14.82
CA LYS A 213 -32.13 -6.99 -13.69
C LYS A 213 -33.25 -6.75 -12.68
N HIS A 214 -33.79 -5.53 -12.62
CA HIS A 214 -34.91 -5.14 -11.77
C HIS A 214 -36.28 -5.30 -12.43
N GLY A 215 -36.35 -5.97 -13.59
CA GLY A 215 -37.61 -6.17 -14.32
C GLY A 215 -38.20 -4.88 -14.89
N ASP A 216 -37.39 -3.82 -14.99
CA ASP A 216 -37.85 -2.52 -15.44
C ASP A 216 -37.73 -2.40 -16.97
N ASP A 217 -38.87 -2.55 -17.66
CA ASP A 217 -39.00 -2.37 -19.10
C ASP A 217 -38.94 -0.89 -19.55
N ARG A 218 -38.72 0.05 -18.61
CA ARG A 218 -38.60 1.49 -18.84
C ARG A 218 -37.17 1.92 -19.16
N VAL A 219 -36.15 1.09 -18.92
CA VAL A 219 -34.76 1.35 -19.35
C VAL A 219 -34.58 0.85 -20.79
N GLN A 220 -34.37 1.77 -21.72
CA GLN A 220 -34.15 1.44 -23.13
C GLN A 220 -32.96 0.48 -23.32
N PRO A 221 -33.03 -0.49 -24.25
CA PRO A 221 -31.90 -1.37 -24.60
C PRO A 221 -30.68 -0.63 -25.20
N THR A 222 -30.76 0.68 -25.42
CA THR A 222 -29.71 1.53 -26.03
C THR A 222 -28.80 2.22 -25.01
N ILE A 223 -29.13 2.19 -23.71
CA ILE A 223 -28.30 2.74 -22.61
C ILE A 223 -27.75 1.63 -21.71
N THR A 224 -28.26 0.40 -21.82
CA THR A 224 -27.74 -0.76 -21.08
C THR A 224 -26.23 -0.87 -21.25
N ASN A 225 -25.50 -0.86 -20.12
CA ASN A 225 -24.05 -1.08 -20.05
C ASN A 225 -23.21 -0.03 -20.81
N LYS A 226 -23.53 1.27 -20.65
CA LYS A 226 -22.76 2.34 -21.29
C LYS A 226 -21.90 3.12 -20.30
N VAL A 227 -20.61 3.26 -20.59
CA VAL A 227 -19.68 4.03 -19.77
C VAL A 227 -19.78 5.53 -20.07
N PHE A 228 -19.79 6.34 -19.01
CA PHE A 228 -19.78 7.80 -19.06
C PHE A 228 -18.67 8.36 -18.19
N ILE A 229 -18.17 9.53 -18.60
CA ILE A 229 -17.18 10.30 -17.84
C ILE A 229 -17.66 11.75 -17.64
N ALA A 230 -17.33 12.34 -16.48
CA ALA A 230 -17.56 13.75 -16.20
C ALA A 230 -16.37 14.35 -15.44
N SER A 231 -16.10 15.64 -15.66
CA SER A 231 -15.16 16.40 -14.84
C SER A 231 -15.89 17.12 -13.72
N VAL A 232 -15.33 17.02 -12.52
CA VAL A 232 -15.75 17.70 -11.30
C VAL A 232 -14.66 18.71 -10.93
N LYS A 233 -15.01 19.99 -10.97
CA LYS A 233 -14.10 21.08 -10.63
C LYS A 233 -14.29 21.48 -9.18
N ASN A 234 -13.18 21.85 -8.53
CA ASN A 234 -13.15 22.33 -7.15
C ASN A 234 -13.77 21.35 -6.14
N LEU A 235 -13.59 20.04 -6.37
CA LEU A 235 -13.98 19.04 -5.39
C LEU A 235 -13.18 19.25 -4.11
N ASP A 236 -13.84 19.55 -2.99
CA ASP A 236 -13.16 19.76 -1.72
C ASP A 236 -14.05 19.42 -0.52
N ARG A 237 -13.41 19.24 0.64
CA ARG A 237 -14.10 19.02 1.91
C ARG A 237 -14.75 20.32 2.38
N THR A 238 -15.97 20.26 2.88
CA THR A 238 -16.58 21.41 3.58
C THR A 238 -16.03 21.51 5.01
N SER A 239 -16.02 22.70 5.59
CA SER A 239 -15.66 22.88 7.01
C SER A 239 -16.54 22.05 7.96
N LYS A 240 -17.78 21.74 7.55
CA LYS A 240 -18.72 20.89 8.31
C LYS A 240 -18.29 19.41 8.33
N MET A 241 -17.67 18.91 7.26
CA MET A 241 -17.08 17.56 7.22
C MET A 241 -15.93 17.38 8.22
N ASP A 242 -15.33 18.48 8.69
CA ASP A 242 -14.18 18.45 9.60
C ASP A 242 -14.56 18.58 11.08
N THR A 243 -15.81 18.94 11.41
CA THR A 243 -16.19 19.36 12.78
C THR A 243 -17.30 18.54 13.44
N GLU A 244 -18.06 17.73 12.70
CA GLU A 244 -19.27 17.07 13.24
C GLU A 244 -19.06 15.56 13.40
N THR A 245 -19.22 15.06 14.63
CA THR A 245 -19.10 13.65 15.03
C THR A 245 -20.46 12.96 15.20
N ASP A 246 -21.56 13.65 14.88
CA ASP A 246 -22.90 13.24 15.30
C ASP A 246 -23.64 12.35 14.30
N GLY A 247 -22.91 11.80 13.34
CA GLY A 247 -23.47 10.89 12.34
C GLY A 247 -24.40 11.58 11.34
N ARG A 248 -24.22 12.89 11.10
CA ARG A 248 -24.83 13.59 9.95
C ARG A 248 -23.82 13.68 8.80
N SER A 249 -24.22 13.26 7.61
CA SER A 249 -23.40 13.40 6.41
C SER A 249 -23.40 14.86 5.88
N PHE A 250 -22.33 15.33 5.25
CA PHE A 250 -22.27 16.65 4.61
C PHE A 250 -21.83 16.51 3.14
N PRO A 251 -22.39 17.26 2.19
CA PRO A 251 -21.96 17.17 0.80
C PRO A 251 -20.56 17.77 0.63
N PRO A 252 -19.72 17.22 -0.28
CA PRO A 252 -18.51 17.90 -0.71
C PRO A 252 -18.87 19.22 -1.41
N THR A 253 -17.93 20.16 -1.49
CA THR A 253 -18.07 21.27 -2.43
C THR A 253 -17.59 20.84 -3.81
N GLY A 254 -18.09 21.49 -4.85
CA GLY A 254 -17.62 21.31 -6.22
C GLY A 254 -18.72 21.57 -7.21
N SER A 255 -18.35 21.70 -8.48
CA SER A 255 -19.30 21.82 -9.58
C SER A 255 -18.90 20.86 -10.68
N SER A 256 -19.80 19.95 -11.06
CA SER A 256 -19.62 19.20 -12.29
C SER A 256 -19.74 20.13 -13.50
N ASP A 257 -18.96 19.85 -14.54
CA ASP A 257 -19.38 20.28 -15.88
C ASP A 257 -20.67 19.47 -16.13
N GLN A 258 -21.83 20.12 -16.16
CA GLN A 258 -23.19 19.52 -16.11
C GLN A 258 -23.53 18.52 -17.24
N LYS A 259 -22.54 18.00 -17.98
CA LYS A 259 -22.67 17.07 -19.10
C LYS A 259 -21.86 15.80 -18.84
N LEU A 260 -22.52 14.65 -18.87
CA LEU A 260 -21.86 13.34 -19.00
C LEU A 260 -21.38 13.15 -20.45
N TYR A 261 -20.10 12.86 -20.62
CA TYR A 261 -19.56 12.48 -21.93
C TYR A 261 -19.68 10.96 -22.09
N PRO A 262 -20.45 10.46 -23.07
CA PRO A 262 -20.45 9.04 -23.38
C PRO A 262 -19.07 8.63 -23.87
N VAL A 263 -18.56 7.52 -23.36
CA VAL A 263 -17.33 6.91 -23.88
C VAL A 263 -17.69 6.11 -25.13
N ASN A 264 -16.99 6.36 -26.23
CA ASN A 264 -17.14 5.61 -27.48
C ASN A 264 -15.80 4.98 -27.84
N LEU A 265 -15.69 3.65 -27.73
CA LEU A 265 -14.44 2.92 -27.96
C LEU A 265 -14.43 2.24 -29.34
N PRO A 266 -13.27 2.20 -30.03
CA PRO A 266 -13.13 1.51 -31.29
C PRO A 266 -13.14 -0.01 -31.10
N GLY A 267 -13.82 -0.74 -32.00
CA GLY A 267 -13.65 -2.19 -32.14
C GLY A 267 -14.28 -3.08 -31.07
N ILE A 268 -14.98 -2.50 -30.09
CA ILE A 268 -15.56 -3.24 -28.96
C ILE A 268 -17.10 -3.30 -29.04
N SER A 269 -17.69 -4.33 -28.43
CA SER A 269 -19.15 -4.45 -28.33
C SER A 269 -19.74 -3.42 -27.34
N GLN A 270 -21.08 -3.31 -27.27
CA GLN A 270 -21.74 -2.47 -26.26
C GLN A 270 -21.84 -3.13 -24.87
N ASN A 271 -21.34 -4.35 -24.70
CA ASN A 271 -21.32 -5.03 -23.41
C ASN A 271 -20.03 -4.68 -22.66
N ILE A 272 -20.05 -3.51 -22.00
CA ILE A 272 -18.94 -2.99 -21.21
C ILE A 272 -19.41 -2.59 -19.81
N LEU A 273 -18.61 -2.84 -18.78
CA LEU A 273 -18.89 -2.40 -17.41
C LEU A 273 -17.61 -2.17 -16.59
N ASP A 274 -17.80 -1.69 -15.37
CA ASP A 274 -16.74 -1.45 -14.37
C ASP A 274 -15.56 -0.62 -14.87
N PRO A 275 -15.79 0.62 -15.32
CA PRO A 275 -14.73 1.47 -15.80
C PRO A 275 -13.85 1.94 -14.65
N ALA A 276 -12.54 1.99 -14.92
CA ALA A 276 -11.55 2.59 -14.05
C ALA A 276 -10.56 3.47 -14.82
N LEU A 277 -10.16 4.58 -14.21
CA LEU A 277 -9.29 5.59 -14.82
C LEU A 277 -7.91 5.63 -14.15
N PHE A 278 -6.89 5.74 -15.00
CA PHE A 278 -5.51 5.88 -14.57
C PHE A 278 -4.75 6.81 -15.50
N LYS A 279 -3.86 7.65 -14.96
CA LYS A 279 -2.98 8.51 -15.78
C LYS A 279 -1.52 8.13 -15.54
N SER A 280 -0.76 8.00 -16.61
CA SER A 280 0.69 7.83 -16.54
C SER A 280 1.37 8.38 -17.78
N ASP A 281 2.52 9.01 -17.59
CA ASP A 281 3.36 9.53 -18.66
C ASP A 281 2.59 10.47 -19.61
N GLY A 282 1.69 11.30 -19.04
CA GLY A 282 0.88 12.29 -19.76
C GLY A 282 -0.31 11.72 -20.53
N LYS A 283 -0.61 10.43 -20.40
CA LYS A 283 -1.68 9.74 -21.11
C LYS A 283 -2.69 9.15 -20.12
N TYR A 284 -3.97 9.20 -20.47
CA TYR A 284 -5.05 8.58 -19.71
C TYR A 284 -5.31 7.17 -20.23
N TYR A 285 -5.61 6.28 -19.30
CA TYR A 285 -5.95 4.89 -19.53
C TYR A 285 -7.32 4.64 -18.91
N LEU A 286 -8.20 4.02 -19.70
CA LEU A 286 -9.48 3.51 -19.26
C LEU A 286 -9.40 1.99 -19.29
N SER A 287 -9.52 1.34 -18.13
CA SER A 287 -9.71 -0.10 -18.02
C SER A 287 -11.17 -0.41 -17.74
N LEU A 288 -11.69 -1.50 -18.30
CA LEU A 288 -13.07 -1.93 -18.13
C LEU A 288 -13.22 -3.41 -18.45
N GLU A 289 -14.29 -4.02 -17.95
CA GLU A 289 -14.73 -5.31 -18.47
C GLU A 289 -15.42 -5.08 -19.82
N ALA A 290 -15.08 -5.94 -20.77
CA ALA A 290 -15.70 -5.99 -22.08
C ALA A 290 -15.77 -7.43 -22.56
N ASP A 291 -16.99 -7.90 -22.83
CA ASP A 291 -17.23 -9.26 -23.33
C ASP A 291 -16.54 -10.36 -22.50
N GLY A 292 -16.45 -10.16 -21.18
CA GLY A 292 -15.82 -11.06 -20.21
C GLY A 292 -14.31 -10.87 -20.05
N HIS A 293 -13.68 -9.97 -20.78
CA HIS A 293 -12.24 -9.68 -20.76
C HIS A 293 -11.94 -8.32 -20.11
N ILE A 294 -10.74 -8.14 -19.57
CA ILE A 294 -10.31 -6.82 -19.06
C ILE A 294 -9.56 -6.07 -20.16
N ALA A 295 -10.26 -5.15 -20.82
CA ALA A 295 -9.70 -4.32 -21.87
C ALA A 295 -9.10 -3.03 -21.31
N VAL A 296 -8.10 -2.48 -21.99
CA VAL A 296 -7.47 -1.19 -21.67
C VAL A 296 -7.38 -0.36 -22.94
N PHE A 297 -7.89 0.87 -22.86
CA PHE A 297 -7.80 1.87 -23.90
C PHE A 297 -7.05 3.09 -23.38
N SER A 298 -6.46 3.85 -24.29
CA SER A 298 -5.79 5.10 -23.94
C SER A 298 -6.27 6.28 -24.77
N ILE A 299 -6.21 7.47 -24.18
CA ILE A 299 -6.57 8.75 -24.78
C ILE A 299 -5.67 9.85 -24.24
N ASP A 300 -5.39 10.87 -25.06
CA ASP A 300 -4.53 12.00 -24.68
C ASP A 300 -5.31 13.08 -23.90
N ASP A 301 -6.63 13.18 -24.10
CA ASP A 301 -7.49 14.19 -23.48
C ASP A 301 -8.91 13.65 -23.28
N LEU A 302 -9.29 13.47 -22.02
CA LEU A 302 -10.58 12.91 -21.59
C LEU A 302 -11.80 13.72 -22.04
N SER A 303 -11.65 15.01 -22.35
CA SER A 303 -12.76 15.80 -22.91
C SER A 303 -13.22 15.32 -24.29
N ASN A 304 -12.39 14.52 -24.97
CA ASN A 304 -12.71 13.90 -26.25
C ASN A 304 -13.23 12.46 -26.12
N ALA A 305 -13.65 12.01 -24.92
CA ALA A 305 -14.08 10.63 -24.68
C ALA A 305 -15.19 10.12 -25.61
N SER A 306 -15.99 11.02 -26.17
CA SER A 306 -17.06 10.69 -27.13
C SER A 306 -16.61 10.50 -28.58
N ASP A 307 -15.35 10.76 -28.92
CA ASP A 307 -14.81 10.55 -30.26
C ASP A 307 -13.97 9.25 -30.30
N ALA A 308 -14.54 8.20 -30.91
CA ALA A 308 -13.89 6.90 -31.02
C ALA A 308 -12.53 6.94 -31.75
N SER A 309 -12.28 7.95 -32.59
CA SER A 309 -11.01 8.11 -33.29
C SER A 309 -9.86 8.62 -32.40
N LYS A 310 -10.19 9.07 -31.18
CA LYS A 310 -9.21 9.56 -30.19
C LYS A 310 -8.72 8.47 -29.25
N TRP A 311 -9.45 7.37 -29.16
CA TRP A 311 -9.07 6.23 -28.35
C TRP A 311 -8.13 5.30 -29.12
N THR A 312 -7.15 4.76 -28.41
CA THR A 312 -6.25 3.70 -28.90
C THR A 312 -6.38 2.50 -27.98
N GLU A 313 -6.74 1.33 -28.53
CA GLU A 313 -6.69 0.08 -27.78
C GLU A 313 -5.24 -0.22 -27.38
N VAL A 314 -5.02 -0.43 -26.08
CA VAL A 314 -3.71 -0.79 -25.50
C VAL A 314 -3.61 -2.31 -25.38
N THR A 315 -4.68 -2.94 -24.87
CA THR A 315 -4.88 -4.39 -24.88
C THR A 315 -6.37 -4.70 -24.84
N GLY A 316 -6.81 -5.72 -25.58
CA GLY A 316 -8.17 -6.26 -25.46
C GLY A 316 -8.36 -7.18 -24.26
N ASP A 317 -7.27 -7.66 -23.65
CA ASP A 317 -7.33 -8.52 -22.47
C ASP A 317 -6.00 -8.48 -21.66
N ALA A 318 -6.01 -7.80 -20.52
CA ALA A 318 -4.86 -7.70 -19.63
C ALA A 318 -4.56 -9.01 -18.86
N PHE A 319 -5.53 -9.92 -18.77
CA PHE A 319 -5.41 -11.20 -18.06
C PHE A 319 -5.29 -12.42 -18.98
N ASN A 320 -5.47 -12.21 -20.30
CA ASN A 320 -5.51 -13.26 -21.31
C ASN A 320 -6.47 -14.41 -20.92
N ARG A 321 -7.61 -14.05 -20.30
CA ARG A 321 -8.61 -14.97 -19.76
C ARG A 321 -9.95 -14.28 -19.52
N ILE A 322 -11.04 -14.96 -19.87
CA ILE A 322 -12.40 -14.50 -19.55
C ILE A 322 -12.75 -14.68 -18.07
N GLY A 323 -13.71 -13.90 -17.57
CA GLY A 323 -14.33 -14.07 -16.25
C GLY A 323 -13.71 -13.21 -15.15
N PHE A 324 -13.17 -12.05 -15.53
CA PHE A 324 -12.71 -11.00 -14.62
C PHE A 324 -13.58 -9.75 -14.81
N GLU A 325 -13.86 -9.03 -13.73
CA GLU A 325 -14.60 -7.76 -13.69
C GLU A 325 -13.92 -6.78 -12.71
N GLY A 326 -14.43 -5.56 -12.54
CA GLY A 326 -13.89 -4.60 -11.58
C GLY A 326 -12.39 -4.29 -11.74
N PRO A 327 -11.90 -3.91 -12.94
CA PRO A 327 -10.50 -3.61 -13.13
C PRO A 327 -10.05 -2.37 -12.35
N SER A 328 -8.81 -2.37 -11.89
CA SER A 328 -8.13 -1.19 -11.35
C SER A 328 -6.67 -1.19 -11.77
N LEU A 329 -6.25 -0.17 -12.53
CA LEU A 329 -4.90 -0.04 -13.06
C LEU A 329 -4.11 0.99 -12.25
N THR A 330 -2.92 0.60 -11.80
CA THR A 330 -1.98 1.55 -11.17
C THR A 330 -0.54 1.28 -11.57
N LYS A 331 0.37 2.20 -11.25
CA LYS A 331 1.81 2.06 -11.50
C LYS A 331 2.57 2.19 -10.20
N PHE A 332 3.34 1.16 -9.86
CA PHE A 332 4.08 1.06 -8.60
C PHE A 332 5.45 0.44 -8.84
N ASN A 333 6.50 1.08 -8.28
CA ASN A 333 7.90 0.64 -8.43
C ASN A 333 8.30 0.33 -9.89
N GLY A 334 7.87 1.20 -10.83
CA GLY A 334 8.18 1.08 -12.25
C GLY A 334 7.42 -0.01 -13.00
N LYS A 335 6.40 -0.63 -12.39
CA LYS A 335 5.54 -1.65 -13.01
C LYS A 335 4.10 -1.18 -13.05
N TYR A 336 3.37 -1.57 -14.09
CA TYR A 336 1.92 -1.49 -14.15
C TYR A 336 1.32 -2.72 -13.47
N LEU A 337 0.35 -2.50 -12.60
CA LEU A 337 -0.39 -3.54 -11.90
C LEU A 337 -1.86 -3.39 -12.29
N MET A 338 -2.42 -4.43 -12.91
CA MET A 338 -3.85 -4.52 -13.22
C MET A 338 -4.49 -5.45 -12.22
N TYR A 339 -5.35 -4.91 -11.37
CA TYR A 339 -6.21 -5.68 -10.47
C TYR A 339 -7.53 -5.95 -11.16
N ALA A 340 -8.14 -7.12 -10.92
CA ALA A 340 -9.53 -7.40 -11.32
C ALA A 340 -10.09 -8.54 -10.48
N ASP A 341 -11.40 -8.54 -10.26
CA ASP A 341 -12.11 -9.54 -9.49
C ASP A 341 -12.50 -10.74 -10.35
N ARG A 342 -12.16 -11.96 -9.91
CA ARG A 342 -12.52 -13.19 -10.60
C ARG A 342 -13.97 -13.57 -10.29
N LEU A 343 -14.81 -13.67 -11.31
CA LEU A 343 -16.15 -14.24 -11.19
C LEU A 343 -16.09 -15.77 -11.01
N ALA A 344 -17.12 -16.35 -10.38
CA ALA A 344 -17.21 -17.78 -10.04
C ALA A 344 -17.41 -18.72 -11.25
N VAL A 345 -16.64 -18.54 -12.32
CA VAL A 345 -16.79 -19.26 -13.59
C VAL A 345 -16.12 -20.63 -13.55
N ASP A 346 -15.05 -20.80 -12.77
CA ASP A 346 -14.24 -22.05 -12.69
C ASP A 346 -13.97 -22.53 -11.25
N GLY A 347 -14.81 -22.15 -10.28
CA GLY A 347 -14.67 -22.57 -8.88
C GLY A 347 -13.65 -21.79 -8.04
N GLY A 348 -13.11 -20.69 -8.57
CA GLY A 348 -12.27 -19.72 -7.85
C GLY A 348 -12.84 -18.31 -7.98
N VAL A 349 -12.88 -17.57 -6.88
CA VAL A 349 -13.36 -16.18 -6.79
C VAL A 349 -12.28 -15.29 -6.17
N GLY A 350 -12.37 -13.99 -6.43
CA GLY A 350 -11.64 -12.94 -5.72
C GLY A 350 -10.64 -12.17 -6.57
N VAL A 351 -10.07 -11.12 -5.98
CA VAL A 351 -9.18 -10.19 -6.70
C VAL A 351 -7.87 -10.86 -7.08
N HIS A 352 -7.43 -10.62 -8.32
CA HIS A 352 -6.15 -11.03 -8.84
C HIS A 352 -5.40 -9.84 -9.42
N VAL A 353 -4.09 -9.96 -9.55
CA VAL A 353 -3.21 -8.94 -10.12
C VAL A 353 -2.34 -9.52 -11.24
N ALA A 354 -2.38 -8.87 -12.39
CA ALA A 354 -1.39 -9.03 -13.45
C ALA A 354 -0.36 -7.88 -13.34
N THR A 355 0.90 -8.15 -13.70
CA THR A 355 1.97 -7.15 -13.58
C THR A 355 2.84 -7.13 -14.83
N THR A 356 3.15 -5.93 -15.31
CA THR A 356 4.05 -5.71 -16.46
C THR A 356 4.90 -4.46 -16.28
N THR A 357 5.96 -4.31 -17.08
CA THR A 357 6.73 -3.05 -17.18
C THR A 357 6.31 -2.22 -18.40
N ASP A 358 5.52 -2.80 -19.30
CA ASP A 358 5.01 -2.16 -20.50
C ASP A 358 3.51 -2.46 -20.60
N VAL A 359 2.69 -1.42 -20.47
CA VAL A 359 1.22 -1.52 -20.48
C VAL A 359 0.67 -2.12 -21.78
N ASN A 360 1.45 -2.13 -22.86
CA ASN A 360 1.08 -2.76 -24.14
C ASN A 360 1.39 -4.27 -24.18
N ASN A 361 2.04 -4.83 -23.16
CA ASN A 361 2.51 -6.21 -23.17
C ASN A 361 2.24 -6.89 -21.83
N TRP A 362 1.14 -7.63 -21.74
CA TRP A 362 0.72 -8.34 -20.53
C TRP A 362 1.18 -9.80 -20.54
N PRO A 363 1.60 -10.36 -19.39
CA PRO A 363 2.07 -11.73 -19.31
C PRO A 363 0.94 -12.75 -19.55
N SER A 364 1.26 -13.87 -20.20
CA SER A 364 0.29 -14.95 -20.47
C SER A 364 0.09 -15.93 -19.29
N GLY A 365 0.78 -15.71 -18.17
CA GLY A 365 0.68 -16.54 -16.97
C GLY A 365 -0.61 -16.28 -16.20
N TYR A 366 -1.02 -17.24 -15.37
CA TYR A 366 -2.16 -17.01 -14.48
C TYR A 366 -1.81 -15.88 -13.50
N PRO A 367 -2.69 -14.86 -13.34
CA PRO A 367 -2.40 -13.72 -12.47
C PRO A 367 -2.27 -14.16 -11.00
N ALA A 368 -1.52 -13.41 -10.21
CA ALA A 368 -1.40 -13.71 -8.79
C ALA A 368 -2.72 -13.39 -8.07
N GLN A 369 -3.19 -14.28 -7.19
CA GLN A 369 -4.34 -13.99 -6.36
C GLN A 369 -3.95 -13.03 -5.25
N VAL A 370 -4.74 -11.97 -5.05
CA VAL A 370 -4.54 -11.03 -3.94
C VAL A 370 -4.96 -11.72 -2.64
N VAL A 371 -4.14 -11.53 -1.60
CA VAL A 371 -4.39 -12.05 -0.25
C VAL A 371 -4.52 -10.86 0.69
N ALA A 372 -5.68 -10.71 1.32
CA ALA A 372 -5.92 -9.73 2.34
C ALA A 372 -5.78 -10.36 3.73
N THR A 373 -5.26 -9.61 4.70
CA THR A 373 -5.12 -10.03 6.10
C THR A 373 -5.88 -9.06 6.99
N ASP A 374 -6.77 -9.58 7.85
CA ASP A 374 -7.50 -8.77 8.83
C ASP A 374 -6.65 -8.40 10.06
N ALA A 375 -7.20 -7.55 10.94
CA ALA A 375 -6.52 -7.13 12.17
C ALA A 375 -6.24 -8.28 13.16
N ALA A 376 -6.89 -9.44 13.01
CA ALA A 376 -6.63 -10.63 13.81
C ALA A 376 -5.58 -11.55 13.16
N GLY A 377 -5.03 -11.18 12.00
CA GLY A 377 -4.04 -11.97 11.27
C GLY A 377 -4.64 -13.05 10.37
N ASN A 378 -5.97 -13.10 10.19
CA ASN A 378 -6.61 -14.08 9.31
C ASN A 378 -6.47 -13.63 7.87
N SER A 379 -6.04 -14.55 7.00
CA SER A 379 -5.92 -14.32 5.57
C SER A 379 -7.17 -14.77 4.82
N PHE A 380 -7.61 -13.98 3.84
CA PHE A 380 -8.76 -14.27 2.98
C PHE A 380 -8.56 -13.64 1.60
N THR A 381 -9.41 -14.03 0.65
CA THR A 381 -9.39 -13.45 -0.70
C THR A 381 -10.42 -12.33 -0.78
N PRO A 382 -10.01 -11.08 -1.03
CA PRO A 382 -10.96 -9.98 -1.13
C PRO A 382 -11.77 -10.01 -2.43
N ARG A 383 -12.86 -9.23 -2.46
CA ARG A 383 -13.67 -8.97 -3.66
C ARG A 383 -13.48 -7.53 -4.15
N HIS A 384 -13.95 -7.26 -5.36
CA HIS A 384 -13.99 -5.99 -6.09
C HIS A 384 -13.53 -4.74 -5.30
N GLY A 385 -12.60 -3.98 -5.88
CA GLY A 385 -12.28 -2.65 -5.39
C GLY A 385 -11.09 -2.02 -6.11
N THR A 386 -10.65 -0.87 -5.61
CA THR A 386 -9.64 -0.02 -6.25
C THR A 386 -8.30 -0.09 -5.53
N VAL A 387 -7.20 -0.06 -6.30
CA VAL A 387 -5.84 0.02 -5.75
C VAL A 387 -5.09 1.20 -6.35
N ILE A 388 -4.56 2.07 -5.50
CA ILE A 388 -3.74 3.22 -5.90
C ILE A 388 -2.33 3.12 -5.35
N ALA A 389 -1.35 3.63 -6.11
CA ALA A 389 -0.03 3.95 -5.59
C ALA A 389 -0.07 5.30 -4.86
N VAL A 390 0.35 5.29 -3.60
CA VAL A 390 0.46 6.48 -2.75
C VAL A 390 1.90 6.97 -2.78
N THR A 391 2.09 8.11 -3.44
CA THR A 391 3.40 8.76 -3.62
C THR A 391 3.50 10.10 -2.90
N ASP A 392 2.36 10.75 -2.60
CA ASP A 392 2.33 11.99 -1.83
C ASP A 392 2.93 11.79 -0.42
N PRO A 393 3.95 12.57 -0.01
CA PRO A 393 4.61 12.37 1.28
C PRO A 393 3.68 12.46 2.49
N THR A 394 2.65 13.31 2.45
CA THR A 394 1.68 13.47 3.54
C THR A 394 0.79 12.24 3.63
N ALA A 395 0.28 11.78 2.48
CA ALA A 395 -0.53 10.57 2.38
C ALA A 395 0.26 9.33 2.84
N LYS A 396 1.52 9.18 2.38
CA LYS A 396 2.40 8.07 2.77
C LYS A 396 2.58 8.00 4.28
N LYS A 397 2.83 9.14 4.91
CA LYS A 397 2.99 9.20 6.37
C LYS A 397 1.77 8.67 7.09
N ILE A 398 0.56 9.06 6.67
CA ILE A 398 -0.70 8.60 7.27
C ILE A 398 -0.83 7.08 7.15
N VAL A 399 -0.59 6.54 5.95
CA VAL A 399 -0.66 5.09 5.67
C VAL A 399 0.33 4.31 6.54
N TRP A 400 1.61 4.73 6.58
CA TRP A 400 2.66 4.05 7.32
C TRP A 400 2.53 4.20 8.84
N ASP A 401 2.05 5.34 9.34
CA ASP A 401 1.75 5.53 10.76
C ASP A 401 0.65 4.56 11.21
N LEU A 402 -0.43 4.45 10.43
CA LEU A 402 -1.55 3.57 10.74
C LEU A 402 -1.16 2.08 10.62
N TYR A 403 -0.42 1.72 9.58
CA TYR A 403 0.10 0.35 9.44
C TYR A 403 0.94 -0.06 10.65
N ARG A 404 1.82 0.85 11.09
CA ARG A 404 2.62 0.64 12.30
C ARG A 404 1.76 0.54 13.54
N SER A 405 0.71 1.35 13.71
CA SER A 405 -0.14 1.24 14.92
C SER A 405 -0.99 -0.04 14.97
N GLU A 406 -1.53 -0.50 13.84
CA GLU A 406 -2.45 -1.64 13.78
C GLU A 406 -1.73 -2.98 13.74
N ASN A 407 -0.66 -3.09 12.95
CA ASN A 407 0.04 -4.35 12.73
C ASN A 407 1.29 -4.51 13.60
N PHE A 408 1.74 -3.42 14.22
CA PHE A 408 2.84 -3.40 15.20
C PHE A 408 2.42 -2.59 16.43
N PRO A 409 1.45 -3.08 17.23
CA PRO A 409 0.87 -2.34 18.34
C PRO A 409 1.97 -1.62 19.11
N GLN A 410 1.83 -0.30 19.23
CA GLN A 410 2.83 0.59 19.81
C GLN A 410 3.42 -0.05 21.07
N ALA A 411 4.75 -0.21 21.09
CA ALA A 411 5.45 -0.85 22.19
C ALA A 411 5.00 -0.17 23.51
N SER A 412 4.35 -0.94 24.38
CA SER A 412 4.18 -0.50 25.76
C SER A 412 5.55 -0.44 26.42
N THR A 413 5.73 0.48 27.37
CA THR A 413 6.98 0.51 28.11
C THR A 413 7.09 -0.75 28.98
N LEU A 414 8.27 -1.35 29.01
CA LEU A 414 8.62 -2.44 29.90
C LEU A 414 9.65 -1.94 30.91
N ASP A 415 9.67 -2.55 32.10
CA ASP A 415 10.72 -2.26 33.08
C ASP A 415 12.00 -3.03 32.73
N VAL A 416 13.05 -2.29 32.38
CA VAL A 416 14.36 -2.85 32.00
C VAL A 416 14.94 -3.75 33.09
N ALA A 417 14.61 -3.49 34.37
CA ALA A 417 15.10 -4.29 35.49
C ALA A 417 14.68 -5.77 35.37
N GLN A 418 13.54 -6.08 34.74
CA GLN A 418 13.07 -7.47 34.56
C GLN A 418 14.03 -8.33 33.72
N TYR A 419 14.91 -7.69 32.95
CA TYR A 419 15.83 -8.34 32.01
C TYR A 419 17.29 -8.29 32.46
N LYS A 420 17.57 -7.47 33.48
CA LYS A 420 18.93 -7.19 33.98
C LYS A 420 19.08 -7.45 35.48
N GLU A 421 18.00 -7.76 36.18
CA GLU A 421 18.01 -8.06 37.60
C GLU A 421 17.27 -9.38 37.89
N LYS A 422 17.66 -10.04 38.98
CA LYS A 422 16.94 -11.18 39.54
C LYS A 422 16.87 -11.02 41.05
N ASP A 423 15.66 -11.14 41.60
CA ASP A 423 15.40 -10.96 43.04
C ASP A 423 15.93 -9.62 43.60
N GLY A 424 15.88 -8.55 42.78
CA GLY A 424 16.34 -7.21 43.13
C GLY A 424 17.87 -7.03 43.16
N GLN A 425 18.62 -7.98 42.60
CA GLN A 425 20.07 -7.90 42.42
C GLN A 425 20.41 -7.81 40.93
N ALA A 426 21.34 -6.92 40.58
CA ALA A 426 21.84 -6.78 39.21
C ALA A 426 22.56 -8.06 38.76
N LEU A 427 22.23 -8.50 37.55
CA LEU A 427 22.86 -9.64 36.88
C LEU A 427 24.16 -9.20 36.21
N ASP A 428 25.09 -10.15 36.09
CA ASP A 428 26.23 -9.98 35.20
C ASP A 428 25.75 -9.82 33.75
N LYS A 429 26.44 -9.02 32.94
CA LYS A 429 26.05 -8.74 31.54
C LYS A 429 25.84 -10.01 30.70
N SER A 430 26.62 -11.06 30.96
CA SER A 430 26.48 -12.35 30.27
C SER A 430 25.17 -13.08 30.60
N GLN A 431 24.45 -12.65 31.62
CA GLN A 431 23.18 -13.20 32.08
C GLN A 431 21.99 -12.31 31.71
N TRP A 432 22.22 -11.13 31.14
CA TRP A 432 21.15 -10.27 30.66
C TRP A 432 20.36 -10.99 29.56
N THR A 433 19.04 -10.84 29.61
CA THR A 433 18.12 -11.41 28.63
C THR A 433 17.53 -10.30 27.78
N ALA A 434 17.02 -10.68 26.60
CA ALA A 434 16.24 -9.78 25.77
C ALA A 434 14.75 -10.10 25.93
N PRO A 435 13.85 -9.11 25.83
CA PRO A 435 12.43 -9.39 25.67
C PRO A 435 12.21 -10.16 24.37
N THR A 436 11.14 -10.95 24.32
CA THR A 436 10.85 -11.85 23.20
C THR A 436 9.51 -11.52 22.57
N GLU A 437 9.46 -11.52 21.24
CA GLU A 437 8.25 -11.35 20.46
C GLU A 437 8.25 -12.36 19.29
N ASN A 438 7.10 -12.96 18.99
CA ASN A 438 7.02 -14.05 18.03
C ASN A 438 7.40 -13.57 16.62
N GLY A 439 8.28 -14.30 15.93
CA GLY A 439 8.75 -13.93 14.59
C GLY A 439 9.67 -12.70 14.54
N LYS A 440 10.03 -12.12 15.68
CA LYS A 440 10.85 -10.91 15.78
C LYS A 440 12.14 -11.15 16.57
N VAL A 441 13.07 -10.22 16.44
CA VAL A 441 14.31 -10.15 17.21
C VAL A 441 14.44 -8.76 17.85
N PHE A 442 14.89 -8.75 19.11
CA PHE A 442 15.05 -7.53 19.89
C PHE A 442 16.22 -6.67 19.36
N ALA A 443 15.93 -5.41 19.05
CA ALA A 443 16.86 -4.44 18.46
C ALA A 443 17.29 -3.31 19.43
N GLY A 444 16.96 -3.44 20.72
CA GLY A 444 17.43 -2.54 21.78
C GLY A 444 16.32 -1.82 22.53
N TRP A 445 16.71 -1.23 23.66
CA TRP A 445 15.85 -0.40 24.49
C TRP A 445 15.95 1.07 24.10
N TYR A 446 14.83 1.79 24.16
CA TYR A 446 14.75 3.20 23.79
C TYR A 446 13.94 4.01 24.80
N LYS A 447 14.27 5.29 24.96
CA LYS A 447 13.57 6.23 25.86
C LYS A 447 12.23 6.69 25.28
N ASP A 448 12.12 6.67 23.96
CA ASP A 448 10.99 7.15 23.20
C ASP A 448 10.41 6.04 22.31
N LYS A 449 9.11 6.16 22.04
CA LYS A 449 8.32 5.23 21.22
C LYS A 449 8.75 5.19 19.75
N ASP A 450 9.44 6.22 19.28
CA ASP A 450 9.90 6.35 17.89
C ASP A 450 11.31 5.74 17.71
N PHE A 451 11.87 5.15 18.77
CA PHE A 451 13.16 4.46 18.79
C PHE A 451 14.33 5.34 18.32
N THR A 452 14.32 6.61 18.69
CA THR A 452 15.36 7.58 18.29
C THR A 452 16.46 7.73 19.33
N GLN A 453 16.17 7.48 20.62
CA GLN A 453 17.11 7.62 21.72
C GLN A 453 17.35 6.27 22.39
N PRO A 454 18.39 5.52 21.98
CA PRO A 454 18.71 4.24 22.59
C PRO A 454 19.11 4.43 24.07
N LEU A 455 18.86 3.40 24.88
CA LEU A 455 19.39 3.36 26.23
C LEU A 455 20.87 3.03 26.21
N GLU A 456 21.61 3.76 27.05
CA GLU A 456 23.01 3.49 27.33
C GLU A 456 23.15 2.28 28.25
N GLU A 457 24.29 1.61 28.17
CA GLU A 457 24.60 0.41 28.94
C GLU A 457 24.50 0.59 30.47
N SER A 458 24.73 1.81 30.96
CA SER A 458 24.55 2.14 32.39
C SER A 458 23.09 2.11 32.86
N THR A 459 22.13 1.99 31.96
CA THR A 459 20.70 1.97 32.29
C THR A 459 20.25 0.54 32.56
N THR A 460 20.06 0.21 33.84
CA THR A 460 19.69 -1.15 34.27
C THR A 460 18.26 -1.28 34.79
N SER A 461 17.54 -0.18 34.97
CA SER A 461 16.16 -0.16 35.49
C SER A 461 15.35 1.01 34.92
N GLY A 462 14.03 0.93 35.05
CA GLY A 462 13.10 1.97 34.61
C GLY A 462 12.31 1.58 33.36
N GLN A 463 11.23 2.32 33.11
CA GLN A 463 10.32 2.10 31.98
C GLN A 463 10.96 2.54 30.67
N ALA A 464 10.98 1.66 29.67
CA ALA A 464 11.55 1.91 28.35
C ALA A 464 10.82 1.14 27.24
N TYR A 465 10.97 1.60 26.00
CA TYR A 465 10.39 0.96 24.83
C TYR A 465 11.33 -0.12 24.29
N ALA A 466 10.81 -1.33 24.08
CA ALA A 466 11.55 -2.40 23.41
C ALA A 466 11.35 -2.28 21.90
N LYS A 467 12.44 -2.17 21.13
CA LYS A 467 12.38 -2.23 19.67
C LYS A 467 12.48 -3.68 19.21
N PHE A 468 11.62 -4.06 18.27
CA PHE A 468 11.63 -5.36 17.61
C PHE A 468 11.70 -5.19 16.10
N VAL A 469 12.46 -6.06 15.43
CA VAL A 469 12.57 -6.13 13.96
C VAL A 469 12.35 -7.56 13.50
N ASP A 470 12.08 -7.79 12.22
CA ASP A 470 11.91 -9.14 11.66
C ASP A 470 13.07 -10.08 12.04
N ALA A 471 12.76 -11.30 12.50
CA ALA A 471 13.78 -12.26 12.93
C ALA A 471 14.78 -12.63 11.81
N ASN A 472 14.41 -12.48 10.53
CA ASN A 472 15.30 -12.73 9.41
C ASN A 472 16.41 -11.67 9.28
N VAL A 473 16.27 -10.48 9.86
CA VAL A 473 17.37 -9.49 9.96
C VAL A 473 18.58 -10.13 10.61
N LEU A 474 18.38 -10.94 11.65
CA LEU A 474 19.45 -11.68 12.33
C LEU A 474 19.43 -13.17 11.93
N SER A 475 19.41 -13.46 10.64
CA SER A 475 19.61 -14.80 10.09
C SER A 475 20.93 -14.91 9.34
N VAL A 476 21.28 -16.10 8.85
CA VAL A 476 22.56 -16.35 8.16
C VAL A 476 22.33 -16.75 6.71
N LYS A 477 22.99 -16.04 5.79
CA LYS A 477 23.25 -16.51 4.43
C LYS A 477 24.74 -16.81 4.25
N ARG A 478 25.07 -17.58 3.22
CA ARG A 478 26.43 -18.05 2.96
C ARG A 478 26.77 -18.02 1.48
N GLN A 479 28.06 -17.85 1.21
CA GLN A 479 28.68 -17.80 -0.11
C GLN A 479 29.90 -18.70 -0.13
N VAL A 480 30.13 -19.45 -1.20
CA VAL A 480 31.43 -20.09 -1.44
C VAL A 480 32.18 -19.43 -2.58
N THR A 481 33.45 -19.77 -2.73
CA THR A 481 34.30 -19.26 -3.82
C THR A 481 33.68 -19.60 -5.17
N TYR A 482 33.71 -18.67 -6.13
CA TYR A 482 33.15 -18.91 -7.45
C TYR A 482 33.74 -20.16 -8.12
N ASN A 483 32.91 -20.90 -8.85
CA ASN A 483 33.26 -22.16 -9.55
C ASN A 483 33.83 -23.27 -8.66
N SER A 484 33.60 -23.20 -7.34
CA SER A 484 33.91 -24.32 -6.45
C SER A 484 33.08 -25.54 -6.84
N THR A 485 33.75 -26.67 -7.01
CA THR A 485 33.13 -27.99 -7.11
C THR A 485 33.50 -28.86 -5.91
N LEU A 486 32.83 -30.01 -5.76
CA LEU A 486 33.16 -31.01 -4.73
C LEU A 486 34.58 -31.59 -4.91
N GLN A 487 35.21 -31.41 -6.07
CA GLN A 487 36.59 -31.83 -6.35
C GLN A 487 37.63 -30.73 -6.10
N SER A 488 37.21 -29.53 -5.70
CA SER A 488 38.15 -28.43 -5.43
C SER A 488 39.06 -28.77 -4.25
N ASP A 489 40.37 -28.55 -4.39
CA ASP A 489 41.34 -28.79 -3.31
C ASP A 489 41.04 -27.96 -2.06
N LYS A 490 40.61 -26.70 -2.29
CA LYS A 490 40.27 -25.73 -1.24
C LYS A 490 39.11 -24.85 -1.68
N VAL A 491 38.29 -24.44 -0.71
CA VAL A 491 37.18 -23.49 -0.89
C VAL A 491 37.19 -22.48 0.25
N SER A 492 36.85 -21.23 -0.05
CA SER A 492 36.59 -20.21 0.97
C SER A 492 35.09 -19.97 1.09
N LEU A 493 34.64 -19.74 2.33
CA LEU A 493 33.25 -19.51 2.71
C LEU A 493 33.13 -18.09 3.27
N ARG A 494 32.16 -17.31 2.79
CA ARG A 494 31.76 -16.03 3.40
C ARG A 494 30.38 -16.19 4.04
N LEU A 495 30.28 -15.79 5.29
CA LEU A 495 29.05 -15.71 6.06
C LEU A 495 28.51 -14.28 5.97
N LEU A 496 27.19 -14.17 5.90
CA LEU A 496 26.46 -12.91 5.86
C LEU A 496 25.31 -12.93 6.86
N THR A 497 25.14 -11.83 7.57
CA THR A 497 23.95 -11.47 8.35
C THR A 497 23.74 -9.97 8.24
N THR A 498 22.75 -9.41 8.92
CA THR A 498 22.42 -7.98 8.84
C THR A 498 22.14 -7.38 10.22
N VAL A 499 22.17 -6.05 10.29
CA VAL A 499 21.67 -5.23 11.40
C VAL A 499 20.62 -4.24 10.85
N ASP A 500 19.70 -3.81 11.71
CA ASP A 500 18.60 -2.89 11.36
C ASP A 500 19.03 -1.41 11.37
N SER A 501 20.10 -1.08 12.10
CA SER A 501 20.57 0.29 12.29
C SER A 501 22.04 0.34 12.67
N LEU A 502 22.57 1.56 12.90
CA LEU A 502 23.90 1.76 13.50
C LEU A 502 23.87 1.77 15.03
N ASN A 503 22.70 1.59 15.65
CA ASN A 503 22.54 1.53 17.10
C ASN A 503 22.87 0.12 17.60
N TYR A 504 24.14 -0.26 17.55
CA TYR A 504 24.65 -1.51 18.11
C TYR A 504 26.09 -1.29 18.61
N GLN A 505 26.56 -2.13 19.53
CA GLN A 505 27.95 -2.12 19.98
C GLN A 505 28.83 -2.98 19.05
N VAL A 506 28.45 -4.24 18.85
CA VAL A 506 29.12 -5.19 17.96
C VAL A 506 28.11 -6.14 17.32
N ALA A 507 28.41 -6.65 16.13
CA ALA A 507 27.65 -7.69 15.47
C ALA A 507 28.56 -8.76 14.87
N GLY A 508 28.07 -9.98 14.71
CA GLY A 508 28.93 -11.08 14.30
C GLY A 508 28.28 -12.46 14.30
N PHE A 509 29.13 -13.47 14.44
CA PHE A 509 28.74 -14.87 14.39
C PHE A 509 29.40 -15.65 15.53
N ASN A 510 28.62 -16.51 16.19
CA ASN A 510 29.12 -17.61 16.97
C ASN A 510 29.20 -18.83 16.05
N ILE A 511 30.42 -19.36 15.84
CA ILE A 511 30.68 -20.38 14.83
C ILE A 511 31.21 -21.64 15.51
N GLN A 512 30.49 -22.74 15.36
CA GLN A 512 30.90 -24.07 15.75
C GLN A 512 31.26 -24.90 14.50
N GLN A 513 32.46 -25.48 14.47
CA GLN A 513 32.91 -26.37 13.38
C GLN A 513 33.08 -27.79 13.91
N GLY A 514 32.25 -28.72 13.42
CA GLY A 514 32.20 -30.10 13.91
C GLY A 514 31.94 -30.13 15.41
N SER A 515 32.74 -30.91 16.14
CA SER A 515 32.68 -31.03 17.60
C SER A 515 33.52 -29.98 18.35
N ASN A 516 34.14 -29.02 17.65
CA ASN A 516 34.96 -28.00 18.32
C ASN A 516 34.09 -27.07 19.18
N ALA A 517 34.71 -26.44 20.16
CA ALA A 517 34.06 -25.38 20.93
C ALA A 517 33.67 -24.21 20.00
N PRO A 518 32.47 -23.62 20.15
CA PRO A 518 32.07 -22.46 19.37
C PRO A 518 32.99 -21.25 19.60
N LYS A 519 33.17 -20.43 18.58
CA LYS A 519 34.00 -19.21 18.64
C LYS A 519 33.22 -17.99 18.18
N ASP A 520 33.28 -16.93 18.97
CA ASP A 520 32.75 -15.63 18.59
C ASP A 520 33.66 -14.91 17.59
N ARG A 521 33.03 -14.36 16.57
CA ARG A 521 33.62 -13.53 15.52
C ARG A 521 32.77 -12.29 15.36
N SER A 522 33.18 -11.21 16.02
CA SER A 522 32.49 -9.91 15.97
C SER A 522 33.26 -8.87 15.16
N SER A 523 32.50 -7.87 14.73
CA SER A 523 32.96 -6.64 14.09
C SER A 523 32.12 -5.47 14.61
N THR A 524 32.72 -4.28 14.66
CA THR A 524 32.00 -3.00 14.78
C THR A 524 31.71 -2.37 13.42
N ALA A 525 32.20 -2.97 12.34
CA ALA A 525 32.02 -2.50 10.97
C ALA A 525 30.90 -3.28 10.26
N VAL A 526 30.07 -2.54 9.52
CA VAL A 526 28.96 -3.03 8.70
C VAL A 526 28.98 -2.35 7.32
N TYR A 527 28.26 -2.92 6.35
CA TYR A 527 28.30 -2.48 4.95
C TYR A 527 26.89 -2.21 4.42
N GLY A 528 26.64 -1.02 3.86
CA GLY A 528 25.31 -0.68 3.31
C GLY A 528 24.93 -1.44 2.04
N GLN A 529 25.90 -2.03 1.34
CA GLN A 529 25.68 -2.84 0.14
C GLN A 529 26.88 -3.76 -0.11
N LEU A 530 26.67 -4.82 -0.89
CA LEU A 530 27.73 -5.64 -1.44
C LEU A 530 27.77 -5.43 -2.96
N LYS A 531 28.97 -5.30 -3.52
CA LYS A 531 29.16 -5.22 -4.97
C LYS A 531 29.23 -6.64 -5.55
N GLU A 532 28.50 -6.87 -6.62
CA GLU A 532 28.62 -8.08 -7.43
C GLU A 532 29.60 -7.87 -8.58
N TYR A 533 30.39 -8.89 -8.90
CA TYR A 533 31.32 -8.87 -10.03
C TYR A 533 31.09 -10.09 -10.90
N ASN A 534 30.64 -9.89 -12.14
CA ASN A 534 30.71 -10.96 -13.13
C ASN A 534 32.08 -10.91 -13.82
N LYS A 535 32.73 -12.07 -13.90
CA LYS A 535 33.81 -12.26 -14.88
C LYS A 535 33.16 -12.51 -16.22
N ASN A 536 33.22 -11.53 -17.12
CA ASN A 536 32.87 -11.80 -18.51
C ASN A 536 33.87 -12.81 -19.12
N THR A 537 33.53 -13.39 -20.25
CA THR A 537 34.37 -14.33 -21.02
C THR A 537 35.73 -13.75 -21.44
N SER A 538 35.93 -12.44 -21.25
CA SER A 538 37.11 -11.66 -21.60
C SER A 538 38.03 -11.37 -20.40
N GLY A 539 37.65 -11.75 -19.18
CA GLY A 539 38.45 -11.58 -17.96
C GLY A 539 38.36 -10.20 -17.30
N GLU A 540 37.46 -9.32 -17.76
CA GLU A 540 37.20 -8.01 -17.15
C GLU A 540 36.09 -8.11 -16.10
N ASN A 541 36.27 -7.40 -14.99
CA ASN A 541 35.26 -7.26 -13.95
C ASN A 541 34.20 -6.26 -14.42
N ALA A 542 33.07 -6.74 -14.94
CA ALA A 542 31.89 -5.89 -15.09
C ALA A 542 31.18 -5.80 -13.73
N VAL A 543 31.07 -4.59 -13.19
CA VAL A 543 30.25 -4.34 -11.98
C VAL A 543 28.80 -4.50 -12.40
N MET A 544 28.11 -5.48 -11.82
CA MET A 544 26.65 -5.57 -11.87
C MET A 544 26.08 -5.17 -10.51
N ASP A 545 24.77 -4.95 -10.50
CA ASP A 545 23.96 -4.34 -9.44
C ASP A 545 24.43 -4.56 -7.99
N SER A 546 24.21 -3.53 -7.16
CA SER A 546 24.45 -3.60 -5.72
C SER A 546 23.46 -4.53 -5.04
N ILE A 547 23.94 -5.53 -4.31
CA ILE A 547 23.11 -6.33 -3.42
C ILE A 547 22.84 -5.51 -2.16
N LYS A 548 21.57 -5.33 -1.82
CA LYS A 548 21.13 -4.58 -0.63
C LYS A 548 20.80 -5.50 0.55
N PRO A 549 20.96 -5.03 1.81
CA PRO A 549 20.59 -5.77 3.02
C PRO A 549 19.15 -6.27 3.05
N THR A 550 18.24 -5.59 2.34
CA THR A 550 16.83 -5.97 2.18
C THR A 550 16.60 -7.37 1.61
N LEU A 551 17.66 -8.01 1.09
CA LEU A 551 17.71 -9.44 0.78
C LEU A 551 17.35 -10.35 1.99
N PHE A 552 17.58 -9.89 3.22
CA PHE A 552 17.25 -10.62 4.45
C PHE A 552 15.83 -10.32 4.93
N SER A 553 15.52 -9.03 5.05
CA SER A 553 14.21 -8.49 5.44
C SER A 553 14.17 -7.01 5.06
N SER A 554 12.99 -6.44 4.81
CA SER A 554 12.80 -4.99 4.64
C SER A 554 13.41 -4.15 5.78
N ASP A 555 13.49 -4.70 6.99
CA ASP A 555 14.06 -4.05 8.18
C ASP A 555 15.59 -4.04 8.19
N SER A 556 16.25 -4.73 7.25
CA SER A 556 17.71 -4.85 7.22
C SER A 556 18.34 -3.62 6.58
N ALA A 557 19.26 -2.96 7.29
CA ALA A 557 19.89 -1.71 6.83
C ALA A 557 21.36 -1.87 6.45
N TYR A 558 22.10 -2.77 7.11
CA TYR A 558 23.52 -3.01 6.83
C TYR A 558 23.90 -4.48 6.95
N PHE A 559 24.85 -4.93 6.13
CA PHE A 559 25.45 -6.26 6.19
C PHE A 559 26.56 -6.35 7.23
N VAL A 560 26.65 -7.52 7.86
CA VAL A 560 27.83 -8.01 8.59
C VAL A 560 28.39 -9.19 7.81
N SER A 561 29.71 -9.20 7.58
CA SER A 561 30.36 -10.27 6.82
C SER A 561 31.56 -10.85 7.55
N TYR A 562 31.74 -12.17 7.42
CA TYR A 562 32.90 -12.87 7.95
C TYR A 562 33.39 -13.96 6.99
N GLY A 563 34.69 -13.97 6.69
CA GLY A 563 35.32 -14.95 5.79
C GLY A 563 36.02 -16.09 6.54
N ILE A 564 35.83 -17.32 6.06
CA ILE A 564 36.58 -18.52 6.42
C ILE A 564 37.32 -18.98 5.17
N TRP A 565 38.65 -18.86 5.20
CA TRP A 565 39.48 -19.00 4.00
C TRP A 565 40.14 -20.38 3.92
N ASN A 566 40.35 -20.86 2.70
CA ASN A 566 41.18 -22.02 2.39
C ASN A 566 40.76 -23.32 3.13
N ILE A 567 39.45 -23.57 3.24
CA ILE A 567 38.91 -24.80 3.80
C ILE A 567 39.34 -25.96 2.88
N PRO A 568 40.07 -26.98 3.37
CA PRO A 568 40.52 -28.09 2.53
C PRO A 568 39.38 -29.04 2.18
N ASN A 569 39.49 -29.73 1.04
CA ASN A 569 38.48 -30.67 0.54
C ASN A 569 38.03 -31.71 1.59
N ASN A 570 38.98 -32.26 2.36
CA ASN A 570 38.69 -33.25 3.41
C ASN A 570 37.84 -32.70 4.57
N ALA A 571 37.67 -31.38 4.67
CA ALA A 571 36.80 -30.72 5.64
C ALA A 571 35.43 -30.34 5.05
N PHE A 572 35.15 -30.63 3.77
CA PHE A 572 33.91 -30.19 3.13
C PHE A 572 32.65 -30.82 3.71
N SER A 573 32.76 -32.01 4.29
CA SER A 573 31.68 -32.71 5.00
C SER A 573 31.59 -32.35 6.48
N THR A 574 32.51 -31.52 7.01
CA THR A 574 32.44 -31.07 8.40
C THR A 574 31.33 -30.04 8.55
N SER A 575 30.45 -30.24 9.52
CA SER A 575 29.35 -29.31 9.81
C SER A 575 29.86 -28.00 10.40
N PHE A 576 29.20 -26.92 10.00
CA PHE A 576 29.26 -25.61 10.62
C PHE A 576 27.89 -25.30 11.20
N THR A 577 27.81 -25.02 12.50
CA THR A 577 26.64 -24.39 13.11
C THR A 577 26.99 -22.94 13.36
N VAL A 578 26.25 -22.04 12.71
CA VAL A 578 26.49 -20.60 12.73
C VAL A 578 25.27 -19.91 13.32
N THR A 579 25.47 -19.21 14.43
CA THR A 579 24.46 -18.37 15.08
C THR A 579 24.88 -16.90 14.96
N PRO A 580 24.16 -16.07 14.20
CA PRO A 580 24.46 -14.65 14.12
C PRO A 580 24.03 -13.98 15.43
N TYR A 581 24.68 -12.88 15.78
CA TYR A 581 24.32 -12.10 16.96
C TYR A 581 24.66 -10.63 16.79
N TRP A 582 23.98 -9.78 17.58
CA TRP A 582 24.44 -8.43 17.87
C TRP A 582 24.40 -8.15 19.37
N VAL A 583 25.06 -7.08 19.77
CA VAL A 583 24.97 -6.50 21.10
C VAL A 583 24.35 -5.11 20.93
N THR A 584 23.20 -4.88 21.56
CA THR A 584 22.47 -3.61 21.51
C THR A 584 23.23 -2.51 22.27
N PRO A 585 22.89 -1.21 22.10
CA PRO A 585 23.60 -0.11 22.74
C PRO A 585 23.65 -0.24 24.27
N ASP A 586 22.58 -0.79 24.86
CA ASP A 586 22.47 -1.02 26.28
C ASP A 586 23.26 -2.23 26.79
N GLY A 587 23.99 -2.95 25.92
CA GLY A 587 24.87 -4.07 26.25
C GLY A 587 24.23 -5.47 26.20
N THR A 588 22.95 -5.57 25.81
CA THR A 588 22.25 -6.85 25.73
C THR A 588 22.67 -7.64 24.50
N ARG A 589 23.14 -8.88 24.68
CA ARG A 589 23.47 -9.78 23.56
C ARG A 589 22.21 -10.49 23.06
N VAL A 590 21.95 -10.35 21.76
CA VAL A 590 20.80 -10.96 21.08
C VAL A 590 21.31 -11.95 20.05
N ASN A 591 20.91 -13.21 20.17
CA ASN A 591 21.26 -14.26 19.22
C ASN A 591 20.11 -14.48 18.24
N GLY A 592 20.43 -14.58 16.96
CA GLY A 592 19.46 -14.81 15.91
C GLY A 592 19.30 -16.27 15.52
N ILE A 593 18.80 -16.50 14.30
CA ILE A 593 18.46 -17.83 13.79
C ILE A 593 19.73 -18.61 13.45
N ALA A 594 20.01 -19.66 14.20
CA ALA A 594 21.11 -20.57 13.93
C ALA A 594 20.87 -21.39 12.64
N ARG A 595 21.92 -21.59 11.85
CA ARG A 595 21.90 -22.46 10.66
C ARG A 595 23.05 -23.45 10.72
N THR A 596 22.74 -24.71 10.44
CA THR A 596 23.74 -25.78 10.32
C THR A 596 23.90 -26.20 8.87
N PHE A 597 25.14 -26.32 8.39
CA PHE A 597 25.43 -26.76 7.03
C PHE A 597 26.87 -27.26 6.87
N THR A 598 27.18 -27.88 5.73
CA THR A 598 28.54 -28.25 5.32
C THR A 598 28.99 -27.42 4.11
N VAL A 599 30.30 -27.37 3.84
CA VAL A 599 30.80 -26.70 2.63
C VAL A 599 30.34 -27.44 1.37
N ALA A 600 30.22 -28.77 1.42
CA ALA A 600 29.66 -29.56 0.32
C ALA A 600 28.22 -29.13 -0.04
N GLU A 601 27.36 -28.93 0.95
CA GLU A 601 25.99 -28.42 0.75
C GLU A 601 26.00 -26.98 0.20
N ALA A 602 26.93 -26.14 0.66
CA ALA A 602 27.06 -24.79 0.15
C ALA A 602 27.51 -24.75 -1.33
N ILE A 603 28.41 -25.63 -1.73
CA ILE A 603 28.82 -25.84 -3.13
C ILE A 603 27.63 -26.29 -3.98
N GLN A 604 26.86 -27.27 -3.50
CA GLN A 604 25.69 -27.79 -4.21
C GLN A 604 24.57 -26.74 -4.37
N ALA A 605 24.32 -25.94 -3.33
CA ALA A 605 23.33 -24.85 -3.39
C ALA A 605 23.68 -23.77 -4.43
N GLN A 606 24.98 -23.54 -4.69
CA GLN A 606 25.42 -22.63 -5.74
C GLN A 606 25.17 -23.18 -7.16
N ALA A 607 25.22 -24.51 -7.35
CA ALA A 607 25.04 -25.14 -8.67
C ALA A 607 23.57 -25.20 -9.14
N GLY A 608 22.60 -25.06 -8.22
CA GLY A 608 21.16 -25.16 -8.51
C GLY A 608 20.41 -23.83 -8.54
N SER A 609 21.07 -22.69 -8.32
CA SER A 609 20.43 -21.38 -8.21
C SER A 609 20.78 -20.48 -9.40
N SER A 610 19.77 -20.11 -10.19
CA SER A 610 19.87 -19.03 -11.18
C SER A 610 19.77 -17.63 -10.56
N THR A 611 19.60 -17.52 -9.24
CA THR A 611 19.35 -16.28 -8.51
C THR A 611 20.49 -15.87 -7.58
N TRP A 612 21.65 -16.54 -7.66
CA TRP A 612 22.75 -16.30 -6.74
C TRP A 612 24.09 -16.10 -7.46
N PRO A 613 24.50 -14.85 -7.68
CA PRO A 613 25.70 -14.61 -8.45
C PRO A 613 26.98 -14.71 -7.62
N PRO A 614 28.11 -15.02 -8.28
CA PRO A 614 29.42 -15.08 -7.66
C PRO A 614 30.01 -13.70 -7.38
N VAL A 615 30.29 -13.38 -6.12
CA VAL A 615 31.06 -12.18 -5.78
C VAL A 615 32.54 -12.55 -5.74
N VAL A 616 33.33 -12.03 -6.68
CA VAL A 616 34.78 -12.22 -6.74
C VAL A 616 35.44 -11.45 -5.59
N THR A 617 36.32 -12.13 -4.85
CA THR A 617 37.21 -11.48 -3.87
C THR A 617 38.35 -10.79 -4.62
N SER A 618 38.17 -9.52 -4.98
CA SER A 618 39.31 -8.62 -5.20
C SER A 618 39.38 -7.65 -4.04
N SER A 619 40.41 -7.83 -3.21
CA SER A 619 40.90 -6.94 -2.14
C SER A 619 39.97 -5.81 -1.68
N ASP A 620 39.46 -5.96 -0.46
CA ASP A 620 38.95 -4.87 0.36
C ASP A 620 39.92 -3.67 0.38
N THR A 621 39.61 -2.64 -0.39
CA THR A 621 40.08 -1.27 -0.16
C THR A 621 38.99 -0.32 -0.63
N ASP A 622 37.98 -0.11 0.20
CA ASP A 622 37.35 1.19 0.38
C ASP A 622 36.88 1.22 1.84
N LYS A 623 37.68 1.89 2.67
CA LYS A 623 37.39 2.19 4.07
C LYS A 623 36.48 3.39 4.18
#